data_AF-A0A7S3MNV8-F1
#
_entry.id   AF-A0A7S3MNV8-F1
#
_cell.length_a   1.000
_cell.length_b   1.000
_cell.length_c   1.000
_cell.angle_alpha   90.00
_cell.angle_beta   90.00
_cell.angle_gamma   90.00
#
_symmetry.space_group_name_H-M   'P 1'
#
loop_
_entity.id
_entity.type
_entity.pdbx_description
1 polymer ?
#
loop_
_entity_poly.entity_id
_entity_poly.type
_entity_poly.pdbx_seq_one_letter_code
_entity_poly.pdbx_strand_id
1 'polypeptide(L)'
;ARNQKNHFLIVNMQKSFTLTALVAVLAQQVAADKCYALALSSGDQNSMYQAGVIKGLTQNSDASTMNYSAISGVSGGAINAAILANFAAGQEGDAADRMKTFWENSANTKLYKDWL
;
A
#
# COMPACT_ATOMS: atom_id res chain seq x y z
N ALA A 1 -39.84 35.34 39.77
CA ALA A 1 -39.23 34.06 39.34
C ALA A 1 -39.61 33.64 37.90
N ARG A 2 -39.55 34.53 36.89
CA ARG A 2 -39.92 34.20 35.49
C ARG A 2 -38.81 34.42 34.44
N ASN A 3 -37.62 34.90 34.81
CA ASN A 3 -36.57 35.29 33.85
C ASN A 3 -35.35 34.34 33.77
N GLN A 4 -35.28 33.30 34.60
CA GLN A 4 -34.14 32.37 34.63
C GLN A 4 -34.33 31.14 33.71
N LYS A 5 -35.57 30.79 33.34
CA LYS A 5 -35.87 29.61 32.51
C LYS A 5 -35.52 29.82 31.03
N ASN A 6 -35.67 31.04 30.51
CA ASN A 6 -35.40 31.33 29.09
C ASN A 6 -33.89 31.38 28.79
N HIS A 7 -33.07 31.80 29.75
CA HIS A 7 -31.62 31.85 29.59
C HIS A 7 -30.99 30.44 29.59
N PHE A 8 -31.52 29.52 30.40
CA PHE A 8 -31.05 28.14 30.47
C PHE A 8 -31.31 27.35 29.18
N LEU A 9 -32.45 27.60 28.51
CA LEU A 9 -32.82 26.96 27.25
C LEU A 9 -31.93 27.42 26.08
N ILE A 10 -31.55 28.70 26.03
CA ILE A 10 -30.69 29.25 24.96
C ILE A 10 -29.26 28.68 25.05
N VAL A 11 -28.71 28.59 26.27
CA VAL A 11 -27.34 28.07 26.48
C VAL A 11 -27.25 26.56 26.18
N ASN A 12 -28.28 25.77 26.46
CA ASN A 12 -28.31 24.33 26.14
C ASN A 12 -28.46 24.05 24.63
N MET A 13 -29.16 24.92 23.92
CA MET A 13 -29.33 24.81 22.47
C MET A 13 -28.03 25.17 21.72
N GLN A 14 -27.26 26.14 22.21
CA GLN A 14 -25.93 26.48 21.68
C GLN A 14 -24.88 25.38 21.93
N LYS A 15 -24.93 24.70 23.09
CA LYS A 15 -24.03 23.57 23.40
C LYS A 15 -24.32 22.32 22.57
N SER A 16 -25.58 22.12 22.18
CA SER A 16 -25.97 21.00 21.31
C SER A 16 -25.53 21.23 19.86
N PHE A 17 -25.48 22.48 19.40
CA PHE A 17 -25.09 22.83 18.02
C PHE A 17 -23.58 22.65 17.77
N THR A 18 -22.74 22.91 18.78
CA THR A 18 -21.28 22.74 18.67
C THR A 18 -20.85 21.28 18.69
N LEU A 19 -21.58 20.41 19.41
CA LEU A 19 -21.28 18.98 19.48
C LEU A 19 -21.53 18.27 18.14
N THR A 20 -22.62 18.61 17.44
CA THR A 20 -22.96 18.02 16.14
C THR A 20 -22.01 18.47 15.03
N ALA A 21 -21.49 19.70 15.09
CA ALA A 21 -20.52 20.21 14.13
C ALA A 21 -19.15 19.49 14.25
N LEU A 22 -18.71 19.14 15.46
CA LEU A 22 -17.48 18.36 15.66
C LEU A 22 -17.58 16.95 15.06
N VAL A 23 -18.73 16.28 15.18
CA VAL A 23 -18.94 14.95 14.59
C VAL A 23 -18.93 14.99 13.06
N ALA A 24 -19.49 16.05 12.46
CA ALA A 24 -19.48 16.22 11.01
C ALA A 24 -18.07 16.46 10.43
N VAL A 25 -17.21 17.18 11.15
CA VAL A 25 -15.81 17.42 10.76
C VAL A 25 -14.97 16.13 10.87
N LEU A 26 -15.24 15.29 11.87
CA LEU A 26 -14.59 13.97 11.99
C LEU A 26 -15.05 12.98 10.91
N ALA A 27 -16.30 13.05 10.47
CA ALA A 27 -16.84 12.19 9.41
C ALA A 27 -16.24 12.48 8.02
N GLN A 28 -15.72 13.70 7.80
CA GLN A 28 -15.14 14.12 6.52
C GLN A 28 -13.69 13.65 6.30
N GLN A 29 -13.02 13.10 7.31
CA GLN A 29 -11.63 12.61 7.16
C GLN A 29 -11.54 11.19 6.56
N VAL A 30 -12.65 10.48 6.36
CA VAL A 30 -12.70 9.25 5.55
C VAL A 30 -12.87 9.62 4.08
N ALA A 31 -11.99 10.46 3.55
CA ALA A 31 -11.73 10.43 2.11
C ALA A 31 -11.12 9.05 1.84
N ALA A 32 -11.80 8.24 1.03
CA ALA A 32 -11.48 6.83 0.84
C ALA A 32 -10.01 6.63 0.41
N ASP A 33 -9.16 6.20 1.34
CA ASP A 33 -7.82 5.72 1.03
C ASP A 33 -7.94 4.57 0.02
N LYS A 34 -7.22 4.69 -1.10
CA LYS A 34 -7.22 3.65 -2.12
C LYS A 34 -6.32 2.51 -1.67
N CYS A 35 -6.90 1.33 -1.43
CA CYS A 35 -6.14 0.13 -1.14
C CYS A 35 -5.82 -0.62 -2.44
N TYR A 36 -4.53 -0.70 -2.77
CA TYR A 36 -4.07 -1.45 -3.93
C TYR A 36 -3.61 -2.85 -3.52
N ALA A 37 -3.97 -3.86 -4.31
CA ALA A 37 -3.48 -5.22 -4.16
C ALA A 37 -2.70 -5.64 -5.40
N LEU A 38 -1.55 -6.28 -5.20
CA LEU A 38 -0.70 -6.81 -6.25
C LEU A 38 -0.71 -8.34 -6.24
N ALA A 39 -0.99 -8.95 -7.38
CA ALA A 39 -0.94 -10.40 -7.58
C ALA A 39 0.09 -10.75 -8.64
N LEU A 40 1.09 -11.53 -8.25
CA LEU A 40 2.21 -11.92 -9.10
C LEU A 40 2.06 -13.39 -9.51
N SER A 41 1.79 -13.59 -10.80
CA SER A 41 1.65 -14.94 -11.35
C SER A 41 2.93 -15.76 -11.21
N SER A 42 2.77 -17.07 -11.24
CA SER A 42 3.87 -18.00 -11.47
C SER A 42 4.63 -17.66 -12.75
N GLY A 43 5.90 -18.03 -12.75
CA GLY A 43 6.84 -17.90 -13.83
C GLY A 43 8.19 -18.41 -13.33
N ASP A 44 8.97 -19.03 -14.21
CA ASP A 44 10.36 -19.36 -13.92
C ASP A 44 11.22 -18.11 -14.16
N GLN A 45 12.13 -18.11 -15.12
CA GLN A 45 12.91 -16.91 -15.46
C GLN A 45 12.03 -15.77 -15.97
N ASN A 46 10.83 -16.06 -16.48
CA ASN A 46 9.86 -15.06 -16.92
C ASN A 46 9.37 -14.14 -15.79
N SER A 47 9.50 -14.54 -14.52
CA SER A 47 9.23 -13.65 -13.39
C SER A 47 10.21 -12.46 -13.31
N MET A 48 11.35 -12.50 -14.02
CA MET A 48 12.21 -11.32 -14.23
C MET A 48 11.50 -10.19 -14.98
N TYR A 49 10.61 -10.51 -15.91
CA TYR A 49 9.82 -9.50 -16.63
C TYR A 49 8.93 -8.69 -15.66
N GLN A 50 8.34 -9.36 -14.66
CA GLN A 50 7.52 -8.70 -13.64
C GLN A 50 8.33 -7.65 -12.86
N ALA A 51 9.61 -7.92 -12.55
CA ALA A 51 10.50 -6.94 -11.91
C ALA A 51 10.69 -5.69 -12.78
N GLY A 52 10.86 -5.87 -14.09
CA GLY A 52 10.93 -4.78 -15.06
C GLY A 52 9.63 -3.98 -15.16
N VAL A 53 8.47 -4.65 -15.14
CA VAL A 53 7.15 -4.00 -15.13
C VAL A 53 6.99 -3.13 -13.87
N ILE A 54 7.30 -3.67 -12.69
CA ILE A 54 7.23 -2.89 -11.44
C ILE A 54 8.16 -1.69 -11.52
N LYS A 55 9.41 -1.85 -12.01
CA LYS A 55 10.33 -0.72 -12.18
C LYS A 55 9.74 0.35 -13.10
N GLY A 56 9.20 -0.04 -14.25
CA GLY A 56 8.57 0.89 -15.19
C GLY A 56 7.37 1.60 -14.56
N LEU A 57 6.51 0.90 -13.83
CA LEU A 57 5.37 1.48 -13.14
C LEU A 57 5.81 2.50 -12.09
N THR A 58 6.81 2.17 -11.27
CA THR A 58 7.32 3.09 -10.22
C THR A 58 7.95 4.37 -10.78
N GLN A 59 8.45 4.33 -12.03
CA GLN A 59 9.03 5.49 -12.69
C GLN A 59 8.01 6.39 -13.40
N ASN A 60 6.85 5.84 -13.75
CA ASN A 60 5.85 6.52 -14.59
C ASN A 60 4.51 6.76 -13.88
N SER A 61 4.36 6.31 -12.62
CA SER A 61 3.14 6.45 -11.84
C SER A 61 3.40 7.28 -10.58
N ASP A 62 2.35 7.90 -10.05
CA ASP A 62 2.42 8.56 -8.74
C ASP A 62 2.73 7.54 -7.64
N ALA A 63 3.64 7.86 -6.72
CA ALA A 63 4.04 6.98 -5.62
C ALA A 63 2.85 6.50 -4.77
N SER A 64 1.80 7.33 -4.66
CA SER A 64 0.55 6.97 -3.95
C SER A 64 -0.23 5.82 -4.59
N THR A 65 0.01 5.52 -5.86
CA THR A 65 -0.63 4.41 -6.59
C THR A 65 0.14 3.10 -6.49
N MET A 66 1.41 3.16 -6.06
CA MET A 66 2.30 2.01 -5.94
C MET A 66 2.37 1.45 -4.51
N ASN A 67 1.70 2.11 -3.54
CA ASN A 67 1.61 1.63 -2.18
C ASN A 67 0.63 0.44 -2.07
N TYR A 68 1.16 -0.77 -2.20
CA TYR A 68 0.37 -2.00 -2.14
C TYR A 68 0.04 -2.39 -0.70
N SER A 69 -1.25 -2.43 -0.38
CA SER A 69 -1.75 -2.87 0.93
C SER A 69 -1.75 -4.40 1.08
N ALA A 70 -1.79 -5.12 -0.04
CA ALA A 70 -1.72 -6.58 -0.07
C ALA A 70 -0.89 -7.05 -1.27
N ILE A 71 -0.03 -8.03 -1.04
CA ILE A 71 0.83 -8.61 -2.08
C ILE A 71 0.70 -10.13 -2.01
N SER A 72 0.51 -10.77 -3.15
CA SER A 72 0.49 -12.22 -3.28
C SER A 72 1.32 -12.66 -4.47
N GLY A 73 1.86 -13.89 -4.40
CA GLY A 73 2.55 -14.47 -5.53
C GLY A 73 2.70 -15.98 -5.44
N VAL A 74 2.91 -16.62 -6.58
CA VAL A 74 3.12 -18.07 -6.69
C VAL A 74 4.45 -18.35 -7.40
N SER A 75 5.22 -19.35 -6.95
CA SER A 75 6.51 -19.77 -7.55
C SER A 75 7.49 -18.59 -7.74
N GLY A 76 8.00 -18.29 -8.94
CA GLY A 76 8.85 -17.12 -9.19
C GLY A 76 8.16 -15.79 -8.87
N GLY A 77 6.85 -15.69 -9.03
CA GLY A 77 6.07 -14.54 -8.56
C GLY A 77 6.07 -14.42 -7.03
N ALA A 78 6.14 -15.54 -6.30
CA ALA A 78 6.25 -15.52 -4.83
C ALA A 78 7.59 -14.94 -4.37
N ILE A 79 8.67 -15.15 -5.13
CA ILE A 79 9.98 -14.54 -4.84
C ILE A 79 9.89 -13.01 -4.97
N ASN A 80 9.31 -12.51 -6.07
CA ASN A 80 9.10 -11.08 -6.25
C ASN A 80 8.17 -10.50 -5.16
N ALA A 81 7.10 -11.21 -4.81
CA ALA A 81 6.19 -10.81 -3.73
C ALA A 81 6.93 -10.73 -2.38
N ALA A 82 7.75 -11.73 -2.06
CA ALA A 82 8.54 -11.76 -0.84
C ALA A 82 9.58 -10.64 -0.81
N ILE A 83 10.26 -10.37 -1.93
CA ILE A 83 11.19 -9.23 -2.02
C ILE A 83 10.43 -7.93 -1.77
N LEU A 84 9.31 -7.70 -2.44
CA LEU A 84 8.52 -6.47 -2.28
C LEU A 84 8.04 -6.26 -0.84
N ALA A 85 7.62 -7.33 -0.17
CA ALA A 85 7.16 -7.28 1.22
C ALA A 85 8.25 -6.89 2.24
N ASN A 86 9.53 -6.91 1.86
CA ASN A 86 10.63 -6.47 2.72
C ASN A 86 10.93 -4.97 2.61
N PHE A 87 10.22 -4.25 1.76
CA PHE A 87 10.38 -2.82 1.55
C PHE A 87 9.18 -2.07 2.10
N ALA A 88 9.41 -0.87 2.64
CA ALA A 88 8.32 -0.01 3.07
C ALA A 88 7.57 0.54 1.84
N ALA A 89 6.31 0.93 2.05
CA ALA A 89 5.54 1.67 1.07
C ALA A 89 6.32 2.91 0.58
N GLY A 90 6.37 3.13 -0.72
CA GLY A 90 7.16 4.18 -1.37
C GLY A 90 8.58 3.75 -1.77
N GLN A 91 9.02 2.55 -1.40
CA GLN A 91 10.33 1.98 -1.80
C GLN A 91 10.19 0.90 -2.88
N GLU A 92 9.08 0.86 -3.60
CA GLU A 92 8.81 -0.16 -4.63
C GLU A 92 9.83 -0.12 -5.76
N GLY A 93 10.40 1.07 -6.04
CA GLY A 93 11.49 1.24 -7.01
C GLY A 93 12.79 0.55 -6.60
N ASP A 94 13.13 0.58 -5.31
CA ASP A 94 14.30 -0.11 -4.75
C ASP A 94 14.04 -1.62 -4.66
N ALA A 95 12.81 -2.00 -4.31
CA ALA A 95 12.37 -3.40 -4.33
C ALA A 95 12.49 -3.99 -5.74
N ALA A 96 12.09 -3.24 -6.77
CA ALA A 96 12.22 -3.66 -8.16
C ALA A 96 13.69 -3.85 -8.58
N ASP A 97 14.60 -2.97 -8.15
CA ASP A 97 16.03 -3.15 -8.39
C ASP A 97 16.57 -4.40 -7.69
N ARG A 98 16.13 -4.64 -6.45
CA ARG A 98 16.50 -5.86 -5.70
C ARG A 98 16.00 -7.14 -6.37
N MET A 99 14.80 -7.11 -6.96
CA MET A 99 14.26 -8.21 -7.77
C MET A 99 15.12 -8.44 -9.01
N LYS A 100 15.48 -7.39 -9.75
CA LYS A 100 16.36 -7.51 -10.93
C LYS A 100 17.69 -8.16 -10.57
N THR A 101 18.36 -7.69 -9.51
CA THR A 101 19.61 -8.29 -9.04
C THR A 101 19.45 -9.76 -8.63
N PHE A 102 18.32 -10.13 -8.00
CA PHE A 102 18.05 -11.54 -7.68
C PHE A 102 18.01 -12.40 -8.95
N TRP A 103 17.27 -11.97 -9.96
CA TRP A 103 17.11 -12.74 -11.21
C TRP A 103 18.40 -12.78 -12.04
N GLU A 104 19.13 -11.68 -12.11
CA GLU A 104 20.44 -11.62 -12.76
C GLU A 104 21.43 -12.59 -12.11
N ASN A 105 21.49 -12.64 -10.78
CA ASN A 105 22.36 -13.58 -10.07
C ASN A 105 21.89 -15.04 -10.22
N SER A 106 20.58 -15.28 -10.24
CA SER A 106 20.00 -16.61 -10.39
C SER A 106 20.23 -17.19 -11.79
N ALA A 107 20.22 -16.34 -12.83
CA ALA A 107 20.53 -16.74 -14.20
C ALA A 107 22.01 -17.14 -14.37
N ASN A 108 22.90 -16.60 -13.55
CA ASN A 108 24.35 -16.83 -13.64
C ASN A 108 24.87 -17.88 -12.65
N THR A 109 24.02 -18.41 -11.78
CA THR A 109 24.40 -19.46 -10.83
C THR A 109 24.07 -20.83 -11.41
N LYS A 110 25.07 -21.73 -11.46
CA LYS A 110 24.80 -23.15 -11.71
C LYS A 110 24.09 -23.72 -10.49
N LEU A 111 22.76 -23.83 -10.57
CA LEU A 111 21.96 -24.53 -9.58
C LEU A 111 22.21 -26.05 -9.59
N TYR A 112 22.75 -26.57 -10.70
CA TYR A 112 23.17 -27.95 -10.82
C TYR A 112 24.59 -28.13 -10.25
N LYS A 113 24.69 -28.94 -9.21
CA LYS A 113 25.94 -29.49 -8.71
C LYS A 113 25.94 -30.99 -8.96
N ASP A 114 26.92 -31.46 -9.70
CA ASP A 114 27.15 -32.90 -9.87
C ASP A 114 27.76 -33.43 -8.57
N TRP A 115 27.16 -34.49 -8.04
CA TRP A 115 27.59 -35.13 -6.80
C TRP A 115 28.14 -36.54 -7.04
N LEU A 116 28.31 -36.91 -8.32
CA LEU A 116 28.94 -38.14 -8.77
C LEU A 116 30.44 -37.97 -8.98
#